data_AF-A0A1X1XGZ5-F1
#
_entry.id   AF-A0A1X1XGZ5-F1
#
_cell.length_a   1.000
_cell.length_b   1.000
_cell.length_c   1.000
_cell.angle_alpha   90.00
_cell.angle_beta   90.00
_cell.angle_gamma   90.00
#
_symmetry.space_group_name_H-M   'P 1'
#
loop_
_entity.id
_entity.type
_entity.pdbx_description
1 polymer ?
#
loop_
_entity_poly.entity_id
_entity_poly.type
_entity_poly.pdbx_seq_one_letter_code
_entity_poly.pdbx_strand_id
1 'polypeptide(L)'
;MAKRNVSAADAALRARIHELSVHIPCGMLRGPIDSRWQSCRDEDSPEQWKGCDVPRAKELCIICFRATAGGTTRWSWLACENCRRVNKAIAELEAEYGDRPFALGRHSLMNGIGVSGGAPPEVQEKQIDRLLEFAKGDGRLREWEAREYRRLASRFDPLADIPLRVWQAEWPPSIEASVDAFKRLLGRAPGPTASN
;
A
#
# COMPACT_ATOMS: atom_id res chain seq x y z
N MET A 1 -21.61 24.94 7.23
CA MET A 1 -21.18 23.61 6.74
C MET A 1 -22.17 22.57 7.25
N ALA A 2 -22.91 21.90 6.37
CA ALA A 2 -23.84 20.86 6.80
C ALA A 2 -23.06 19.71 7.46
N LYS A 3 -23.41 19.34 8.69
CA LYS A 3 -23.00 18.07 9.28
C LYS A 3 -23.51 16.98 8.34
N ARG A 4 -22.62 16.30 7.62
CA ARG A 4 -23.03 15.08 6.92
C ARG A 4 -23.42 14.07 8.00
N ASN A 5 -24.67 13.65 7.97
CA ASN A 5 -25.16 12.63 8.87
C ASN A 5 -24.47 11.32 8.48
N VAL A 6 -23.65 10.79 9.37
CA VAL A 6 -23.10 9.43 9.27
C VAL A 6 -24.28 8.45 9.27
N SER A 7 -24.24 7.41 8.44
CA SER A 7 -25.31 6.40 8.44
C SER A 7 -25.41 5.73 9.81
N ALA A 8 -26.58 5.18 10.16
CA ALA A 8 -26.73 4.49 11.45
C ALA A 8 -25.77 3.30 11.59
N ALA A 9 -25.52 2.59 10.47
CA ALA A 9 -24.56 1.49 10.42
C ALA A 9 -23.13 1.97 10.67
N ASP A 10 -22.69 3.03 9.97
CA ASP A 10 -21.36 3.62 10.16
C ASP A 10 -21.19 4.21 11.57
N ALA A 11 -22.24 4.80 12.14
CA ALA A 11 -22.21 5.34 13.50
C ALA A 11 -22.02 4.22 14.54
N ALA A 12 -22.77 3.11 14.39
CA ALA A 12 -22.61 1.92 15.22
C ALA A 12 -21.22 1.28 15.06
N LEU A 13 -20.72 1.20 13.83
CA LEU A 13 -19.36 0.73 13.52
C LEU A 13 -18.31 1.58 14.25
N ARG A 14 -18.40 2.91 14.10
CA ARG A 14 -17.49 3.88 14.72
C ARG A 14 -17.52 3.84 16.25
N ALA A 15 -18.66 3.49 16.83
CA ALA A 15 -18.78 3.30 18.27
C ALA A 15 -18.11 2.02 18.80
N ARG A 16 -17.92 0.98 17.96
CA ARG A 16 -17.31 -0.30 18.39
C ARG A 16 -15.80 -0.39 18.19
N ILE A 17 -15.24 0.33 17.21
CA ILE A 17 -13.81 0.28 16.89
C ILE A 17 -13.12 1.44 17.58
N HIS A 18 -12.31 1.13 18.59
CA HIS A 18 -11.64 2.13 19.43
C HIS A 18 -10.17 2.40 19.02
N GLU A 19 -9.67 1.68 18.02
CA GLU A 19 -8.32 1.82 17.51
C GLU A 19 -8.25 1.42 16.04
N LEU A 20 -7.16 1.81 15.36
CA LEU A 20 -6.96 1.46 13.96
C LEU A 20 -6.91 -0.06 13.78
N SER A 21 -7.81 -0.58 12.96
CA SER A 21 -8.02 -2.01 12.73
C SER A 21 -7.96 -2.33 11.24
N VAL A 22 -7.50 -3.54 10.91
CA VAL A 22 -7.63 -4.14 9.59
C VAL A 22 -9.06 -4.62 9.41
N HIS A 23 -9.77 -4.07 8.44
CA HIS A 23 -11.08 -4.59 8.05
C HIS A 23 -10.88 -5.81 7.14
N ILE A 24 -11.13 -7.00 7.68
CA ILE A 24 -10.78 -8.27 7.01
C ILE A 24 -11.43 -8.44 5.62
N PRO A 25 -12.70 -8.08 5.40
CA PRO A 25 -13.32 -8.14 4.07
C PRO A 25 -12.57 -7.41 2.96
N CYS A 26 -12.01 -6.22 3.24
CA CYS A 26 -11.40 -5.40 2.20
C CYS A 26 -9.89 -5.18 2.31
N GLY A 27 -9.27 -5.50 3.44
CA GLY A 27 -7.84 -5.30 3.70
C GLY A 27 -7.41 -3.86 3.92
N MET A 28 -8.37 -2.93 3.99
CA MET A 28 -8.08 -1.54 4.35
C MET A 28 -8.03 -1.38 5.87
N LEU A 29 -7.27 -0.39 6.32
CA LEU A 29 -7.29 0.04 7.71
C LEU A 29 -8.46 1.01 7.93
N ARG A 30 -9.27 0.75 8.96
CA ARG A 30 -10.32 1.66 9.43
C ARG A 30 -10.28 1.83 10.95
N GLY A 31 -10.77 2.96 11.44
CA GLY A 31 -10.75 3.27 12.87
C GLY A 31 -10.23 4.67 13.18
N PRO A 32 -10.18 5.04 14.47
CA PRO A 32 -9.65 6.32 14.89
C PRO A 32 -8.13 6.39 14.64
N ILE A 33 -7.68 7.53 14.14
CA ILE A 33 -6.28 7.87 13.99
C ILE A 33 -6.10 9.36 14.28
N ASP A 34 -5.27 9.65 15.28
CA ASP A 34 -5.16 10.97 15.89
C ASP A 34 -6.55 11.50 16.31
N SER A 35 -6.98 12.64 15.74
CA SER A 35 -8.28 13.27 15.99
C SER A 35 -9.31 13.02 14.88
N ARG A 36 -9.06 12.05 13.99
CA ARG A 36 -9.88 11.78 12.80
C ARG A 36 -10.31 10.32 12.76
N TRP A 37 -11.33 10.05 11.95
CA TRP A 37 -11.68 8.69 11.57
C TRP A 37 -11.09 8.37 10.20
N GLN A 38 -10.38 7.25 10.09
CA GLN A 38 -9.99 6.70 8.81
C GLN A 38 -11.04 5.69 8.34
N SER A 39 -11.63 5.94 7.17
CA SER A 39 -12.64 5.06 6.59
C SER A 39 -12.06 4.03 5.63
N CYS A 40 -12.70 2.85 5.57
CA CYS A 40 -12.52 1.89 4.49
C CYS A 40 -13.53 2.10 3.35
N ARG A 41 -13.40 1.31 2.27
CA ARG A 41 -14.32 1.35 1.11
C ARG A 41 -15.71 0.77 1.38
N ASP A 42 -15.89 0.04 2.47
CA ASP A 42 -17.15 -0.63 2.82
C ASP A 42 -18.02 0.21 3.78
N GLU A 43 -17.61 1.44 4.09
CA GLU A 43 -18.44 2.42 4.79
C GLU A 43 -19.29 3.22 3.81
N ASP A 44 -20.54 3.49 4.18
CA ASP A 44 -21.48 4.25 3.34
C ASP A 44 -21.11 5.75 3.27
N SER A 45 -20.55 6.26 4.38
CA SER A 45 -20.28 7.67 4.62
C SER A 45 -18.81 7.88 5.02
N PRO A 46 -17.84 7.62 4.11
CA PRO A 46 -16.43 7.71 4.42
C PRO A 46 -16.03 9.13 4.81
N GLU A 47 -15.24 9.25 5.88
CA GLU A 47 -14.79 10.55 6.39
C GLU A 47 -13.88 11.26 5.38
N GLN A 48 -14.17 12.53 5.15
CA GLN A 48 -13.39 13.38 4.23
C GLN A 48 -12.42 14.23 5.04
N TRP A 49 -11.14 14.17 4.66
CA TRP A 49 -10.08 14.89 5.37
C TRP A 49 -9.74 16.16 4.60
N LYS A 50 -10.30 17.30 5.03
CA LYS A 50 -10.02 18.59 4.40
C LYS A 50 -8.52 18.91 4.41
N GLY A 51 -8.00 19.35 3.27
CA GLY A 51 -6.58 19.69 3.10
C GLY A 51 -5.67 18.49 2.86
N CYS A 52 -6.21 17.29 2.65
CA CYS A 52 -5.45 16.09 2.30
C CYS A 52 -5.81 15.65 0.89
N ASP A 53 -4.80 15.28 0.08
CA ASP A 53 -5.03 14.66 -1.24
C ASP A 53 -5.59 13.23 -1.09
N VAL A 54 -5.24 12.57 0.02
CA VAL A 54 -5.66 11.22 0.36
C VAL A 54 -6.22 11.22 1.78
N PRO A 55 -7.52 10.89 2.00
CA PRO A 55 -8.14 10.91 3.31
C PRO A 55 -7.80 9.66 4.14
N ARG A 56 -6.53 9.26 4.16
CA ARG A 56 -6.00 8.11 4.89
C ARG A 56 -4.57 8.41 5.35
N ALA A 57 -4.25 8.11 6.60
CA ALA A 57 -2.91 8.27 7.14
C ALA A 57 -2.08 6.98 7.08
N LYS A 58 -2.72 5.82 7.22
CA LYS A 58 -2.03 4.52 7.21
C LYS A 58 -2.75 3.52 6.33
N GLU A 59 -1.98 2.68 5.66
CA GLU A 59 -2.46 1.49 4.95
C GLU A 59 -1.55 0.31 5.28
N LEU A 60 -2.02 -0.92 5.04
CA LEU A 60 -1.11 -2.06 5.01
C LEU A 60 -0.15 -1.90 3.81
N CYS A 61 1.09 -2.32 4.00
CA CYS A 61 2.09 -2.38 2.95
C CYS A 61 1.59 -3.25 1.79
N ILE A 62 1.59 -2.72 0.57
CA ILE A 62 1.16 -3.41 -0.66
C ILE A 62 1.94 -4.69 -0.97
N ILE A 63 3.17 -4.82 -0.45
CA ILE A 63 4.02 -5.99 -0.66
C ILE A 63 3.81 -7.02 0.45
N CYS A 64 4.16 -6.69 1.69
CA CYS A 64 4.15 -7.70 2.76
C CYS A 64 2.81 -7.80 3.50
N PHE A 65 1.95 -6.78 3.43
CA PHE A 65 0.73 -6.63 4.22
C PHE A 65 0.92 -6.72 5.74
N ARG A 66 2.15 -6.69 6.25
CA ARG A 66 2.47 -6.80 7.69
C ARG A 66 2.66 -5.44 8.35
N ALA A 67 3.57 -4.65 7.79
CA ALA A 67 3.83 -3.29 8.24
C ALA A 67 2.85 -2.30 7.61
N THR A 68 2.82 -1.08 8.14
CA THR A 68 2.07 0.01 7.54
C THR A 68 2.91 0.81 6.55
N ALA A 69 2.22 1.41 5.59
CA ALA A 69 2.69 2.44 4.69
C ALA A 69 1.63 3.56 4.64
N GLY A 70 1.68 4.41 3.63
CA GLY A 70 0.69 5.44 3.39
C GLY A 70 1.10 6.81 3.92
N GLY A 71 0.10 7.68 4.01
CA GLY A 71 0.21 9.09 4.32
C GLY A 71 -0.89 9.87 3.62
N THR A 72 -1.14 11.09 4.10
CA THR A 72 -2.30 11.91 3.71
C THR A 72 -2.13 12.67 2.39
N THR A 73 -1.04 12.43 1.68
CA THR A 73 -0.70 13.14 0.44
C THR A 73 -0.48 12.16 -0.70
N ARG A 74 -0.59 12.65 -1.93
CA ARG A 74 -0.18 11.89 -3.13
C ARG A 74 1.31 11.54 -3.15
N TRP A 75 2.12 12.16 -2.27
CA TRP A 75 3.55 11.93 -2.13
C TRP A 75 3.91 10.84 -1.11
N SER A 76 2.97 9.92 -0.85
CA SER A 76 3.13 8.86 0.14
C SER A 76 3.49 7.52 -0.52
N TRP A 77 4.23 6.68 0.21
CA TRP A 77 4.59 5.33 -0.24
C TRP A 77 3.46 4.34 0.01
N LEU A 78 3.29 3.37 -0.89
CA LEU A 78 2.37 2.23 -0.77
C LEU A 78 3.02 1.04 -0.04
N ALA A 79 4.34 1.05 0.10
CA ALA A 79 5.11 -0.01 0.75
C ALA A 79 5.83 0.48 2.01
N CYS A 80 5.95 -0.40 3.00
CA CYS A 80 6.71 -0.13 4.21
C CYS A 80 8.21 0.04 3.91
N GLU A 81 8.95 0.58 4.87
CA GLU A 81 10.39 0.82 4.72
C GLU A 81 11.19 -0.43 4.33
N ASN A 82 10.98 -1.56 5.01
CA ASN A 82 11.67 -2.81 4.68
C ASN A 82 11.41 -3.25 3.24
N CYS A 83 10.15 -3.18 2.78
CA CYS A 83 9.82 -3.55 1.40
C CYS A 83 10.42 -2.57 0.38
N ARG A 84 10.53 -1.27 0.71
CA ARG A 84 11.23 -0.30 -0.15
C ARG A 84 12.73 -0.60 -0.25
N ARG A 85 13.37 -0.98 0.85
CA ARG A 85 14.79 -1.39 0.87
C ARG A 85 15.02 -2.63 0.01
N VAL A 86 14.18 -3.66 0.15
CA VAL A 86 14.28 -4.87 -0.69
C VAL A 86 14.01 -4.56 -2.16
N ASN A 87 12.98 -3.75 -2.48
CA ASN A 87 12.70 -3.33 -3.86
C ASN A 87 13.89 -2.62 -4.51
N LYS A 88 14.57 -1.76 -3.74
CA LYS A 88 15.78 -1.07 -4.20
C LYS A 88 16.93 -2.06 -4.43
N ALA A 89 17.17 -2.98 -3.49
CA ALA A 89 18.22 -3.98 -3.62
C ALA A 89 18.03 -4.88 -4.86
N ILE A 90 16.79 -5.29 -5.15
CA ILE A 90 16.48 -6.06 -6.37
C ILE A 90 16.84 -5.24 -7.62
N ALA A 91 16.50 -3.96 -7.67
CA ALA A 91 16.87 -3.09 -8.79
C ALA A 91 18.39 -3.00 -9.01
N GLU A 92 19.17 -2.96 -7.92
CA GLU A 92 20.62 -2.84 -7.97
C GLU A 92 21.30 -4.16 -8.37
N LEU A 93 20.75 -5.30 -7.93
CA LEU A 93 21.37 -6.62 -8.09
C LEU A 93 20.88 -7.37 -9.33
N GLU A 94 19.70 -7.06 -9.84
CA GLU A 94 19.02 -7.84 -10.87
C GLU A 94 18.65 -6.95 -12.06
N ALA A 95 19.61 -6.80 -12.99
CA ALA A 95 19.49 -5.92 -14.15
C ALA A 95 18.25 -6.17 -15.02
N GLU A 96 17.69 -7.38 -14.99
CA GLU A 96 16.44 -7.73 -15.70
C GLU A 96 15.21 -6.99 -15.16
N TYR A 97 15.24 -6.51 -13.91
CA TYR A 97 14.17 -5.73 -13.32
C TYR A 97 14.35 -4.21 -13.47
N GLY A 98 15.45 -3.78 -14.10
CA GLY A 98 15.78 -2.38 -14.32
C GLY A 98 15.88 -1.55 -13.04
N ASP A 99 15.82 -0.23 -13.18
CA ASP A 99 16.09 0.70 -12.08
C ASP A 99 15.10 0.62 -10.91
N ARG A 100 13.88 0.07 -11.13
CA ARG A 100 12.85 -0.15 -10.10
C ARG A 100 11.91 -1.29 -10.49
N PRO A 101 11.92 -2.43 -9.77
CA PRO A 101 11.11 -3.59 -10.12
C PRO A 101 9.60 -3.34 -9.97
N PHE A 102 9.22 -2.54 -8.97
CA PHE A 102 7.85 -2.19 -8.67
C PHE A 102 7.70 -0.71 -8.34
N ALA A 103 6.61 -0.11 -8.82
CA ALA A 103 6.25 1.29 -8.56
C ALA A 103 5.53 1.42 -7.20
N LEU A 104 6.31 1.60 -6.13
CA LEU A 104 5.80 1.61 -4.75
C LEU A 104 5.36 2.99 -4.25
N GLY A 105 5.54 4.06 -5.04
CA GLY A 105 5.03 5.40 -4.73
C GLY A 105 3.67 5.65 -5.36
N ARG A 106 2.80 6.41 -4.69
CA ARG A 106 1.48 6.80 -5.23
C ARG A 106 1.56 7.67 -6.49
N HIS A 107 2.64 8.45 -6.63
CA HIS A 107 2.83 9.38 -7.74
C HIS A 107 3.95 8.90 -8.67
N SER A 108 3.80 9.07 -9.98
CA SER A 108 4.77 8.67 -11.01
C SER A 108 6.20 9.16 -10.71
N LEU A 109 6.34 10.44 -10.35
CA LEU A 109 7.62 11.04 -9.95
C LEU A 109 8.29 10.36 -8.74
N MET A 110 7.53 9.84 -7.78
CA MET A 110 8.12 9.05 -6.68
C MET A 110 8.73 7.74 -7.17
N ASN A 111 8.30 7.28 -8.35
CA ASN A 111 8.80 6.10 -9.04
C ASN A 111 9.84 6.46 -10.12
N GLY A 112 10.29 7.72 -10.20
CA GLY A 112 11.25 8.16 -11.22
C GLY A 112 10.66 8.28 -12.62
N ILE A 113 9.33 8.31 -12.72
CA ILE A 113 8.60 8.34 -13.98
C ILE A 113 8.12 9.78 -14.21
N GLY A 114 8.78 10.46 -15.15
CA GLY A 114 8.46 11.83 -15.57
C GLY A 114 8.87 12.07 -17.01
N VAL A 115 8.26 13.09 -17.63
CA VAL A 115 8.57 13.52 -19.01
C VAL A 115 9.35 14.82 -18.96
N SER A 116 10.51 14.85 -19.61
CA SER A 116 11.39 16.00 -19.65
C SER A 116 11.10 16.85 -20.89
N GLY A 117 10.53 18.04 -20.70
CA GLY A 117 10.08 18.91 -21.81
C GLY A 117 11.15 19.41 -22.78
N GLY A 118 12.45 19.23 -22.47
CA GLY A 118 13.57 19.56 -23.35
C GLY A 118 14.35 18.35 -23.90
N ALA A 119 13.87 17.12 -23.65
CA ALA A 119 14.52 15.92 -24.17
C ALA A 119 14.21 15.73 -25.67
N PRO A 120 15.06 15.01 -26.42
CA PRO A 120 14.75 14.62 -27.80
C PRO A 120 13.40 13.89 -27.92
N PRO A 121 12.67 14.03 -29.04
CA PRO A 121 11.34 13.43 -29.22
C PRO A 121 11.29 11.93 -28.90
N GLU A 122 12.30 11.15 -29.33
CA GLU A 122 12.40 9.72 -29.08
C GLU A 122 12.59 9.37 -27.60
N VAL A 123 13.17 10.27 -26.82
CA VAL A 123 13.30 10.12 -25.37
C VAL A 123 11.98 10.47 -24.69
N GLN A 124 11.29 11.50 -25.16
CA GLN A 124 9.98 11.89 -24.64
C GLN A 124 8.93 10.78 -24.88
N GLU A 125 8.92 10.17 -26.06
CA GLU A 125 8.03 9.07 -26.40
C GLU A 125 8.19 7.90 -25.40
N LYS A 126 9.43 7.45 -25.17
CA LYS A 126 9.74 6.42 -24.15
C LYS A 126 9.37 6.84 -22.72
N GLN A 127 9.43 8.13 -22.39
CA GLN A 127 9.01 8.64 -21.08
C GLN A 127 7.48 8.65 -20.95
N ILE A 128 6.77 9.02 -22.02
CA ILE A 128 5.31 9.00 -22.10
C ILE A 128 4.80 7.56 -21.99
N ASP A 129 5.42 6.62 -22.69
CA ASP A 129 5.06 5.19 -22.60
C ASP A 129 5.17 4.67 -21.16
N ARG A 130 6.28 4.97 -20.47
CA ARG A 130 6.44 4.61 -19.05
C ARG A 130 5.38 5.26 -18.16
N LEU A 131 4.98 6.49 -18.45
CA LEU A 131 3.93 7.18 -17.70
C LEU A 131 2.55 6.54 -17.94
N LEU A 132 2.25 6.14 -19.18
CA LEU A 132 1.02 5.44 -19.54
C LEU A 132 0.97 4.04 -18.89
N GLU A 133 2.08 3.30 -18.90
CA GLU A 133 2.18 2.01 -18.20
C GLU A 133 1.98 2.17 -16.69
N PHE A 134 2.59 3.19 -16.08
CA PHE A 134 2.34 3.51 -14.67
C PHE A 134 0.86 3.83 -14.41
N ALA A 135 0.20 4.61 -15.28
CA ALA A 135 -1.21 4.96 -15.15
C ALA A 135 -2.14 3.73 -15.28
N LYS A 136 -1.77 2.76 -16.13
CA LYS A 136 -2.48 1.48 -16.24
C LYS A 136 -2.35 0.63 -14.97
N GLY A 137 -1.28 0.85 -14.19
CA GLY A 137 -0.95 0.14 -12.96
C GLY A 137 -0.27 -1.21 -13.21
N ASP A 138 0.42 -1.73 -12.20
CA ASP A 138 1.15 -2.99 -12.29
C ASP A 138 0.23 -4.19 -12.07
N GLY A 139 -0.03 -4.96 -13.13
CA GLY A 139 -0.84 -6.18 -13.07
C GLY A 139 -0.29 -7.23 -12.11
N ARG A 140 1.04 -7.35 -11.98
CA ARG A 140 1.69 -8.28 -11.05
C ARG A 140 1.39 -7.90 -9.61
N LEU A 141 1.40 -6.60 -9.30
CA LEU A 141 1.01 -6.11 -7.96
C LEU A 141 -0.48 -6.35 -7.69
N ARG A 142 -1.37 -6.10 -8.66
CA ARG A 142 -2.81 -6.33 -8.46
C ARG A 142 -3.13 -7.79 -8.13
N GLU A 143 -2.56 -8.73 -8.88
CA GLU A 143 -2.73 -10.16 -8.63
C GLU A 143 -2.09 -10.60 -7.30
N TRP A 144 -0.92 -10.04 -7.00
CA TRP A 144 -0.22 -10.26 -5.73
C TRP A 144 -1.05 -9.79 -4.54
N GLU A 145 -1.55 -8.57 -4.57
CA GLU A 145 -2.35 -7.98 -3.50
C GLU A 145 -3.52 -8.88 -3.14
N ALA A 146 -4.29 -9.29 -4.15
CA ALA A 146 -5.44 -10.16 -3.94
C ALA A 146 -5.04 -11.52 -3.34
N ARG A 147 -3.89 -12.08 -3.71
CA ARG A 147 -3.44 -13.40 -3.26
C ARG A 147 -2.81 -13.35 -1.86
N GLU A 148 -1.82 -12.49 -1.67
CA GLU A 148 -1.06 -12.43 -0.41
C GLU A 148 -1.91 -11.92 0.73
N TYR A 149 -2.75 -10.91 0.49
CA TYR A 149 -3.68 -10.42 1.50
C TYR A 149 -4.61 -11.56 1.99
N ARG A 150 -5.27 -12.27 1.08
CA ARG A 150 -6.15 -13.41 1.42
C ARG A 150 -5.42 -14.49 2.20
N ARG A 151 -4.15 -14.78 1.84
CA ARG A 151 -3.33 -15.75 2.56
C ARG A 151 -3.14 -15.35 4.02
N LEU A 152 -2.79 -14.10 4.30
CA LEU A 152 -2.61 -13.61 5.67
C LEU A 152 -3.93 -13.47 6.42
N ALA A 153 -4.97 -12.98 5.75
CA ALA A 153 -6.30 -12.77 6.32
C ALA A 153 -6.99 -14.08 6.72
N SER A 154 -6.62 -15.22 6.11
CA SER A 154 -7.19 -16.55 6.41
C SER A 154 -7.06 -17.01 7.86
N ARG A 155 -6.22 -16.35 8.68
CA ARG A 155 -6.09 -16.60 10.12
C ARG A 155 -7.17 -15.96 10.98
N PHE A 156 -7.96 -15.06 10.41
CA PHE A 156 -8.94 -14.28 11.13
C PHE A 156 -10.34 -14.58 10.61
N ASP A 157 -11.34 -14.21 11.42
CA ASP A 157 -12.73 -14.25 10.99
C ASP A 157 -12.91 -13.32 9.75
N PRO A 158 -13.54 -13.82 8.67
CA PRO A 158 -13.63 -13.11 7.40
C PRO A 158 -14.44 -11.81 7.46
N LEU A 159 -15.22 -11.59 8.52
CA LEU A 159 -16.06 -10.41 8.74
C LEU A 159 -15.53 -9.52 9.87
N ALA A 160 -14.36 -9.84 10.44
CA ALA A 160 -13.85 -9.12 11.60
C ALA A 160 -13.13 -7.80 11.27
N ASP A 161 -13.05 -6.97 12.30
CA ASP A 161 -12.09 -5.90 12.45
C ASP A 161 -11.00 -6.34 13.41
N ILE A 162 -9.78 -6.47 12.91
CA ILE A 162 -8.64 -6.92 13.72
C ILE A 162 -7.78 -5.72 14.08
N PRO A 163 -7.60 -5.38 15.36
CA PRO A 163 -6.69 -4.31 15.77
C PRO A 163 -5.33 -4.44 15.07
N LEU A 164 -4.79 -3.34 14.55
CA LEU A 164 -3.53 -3.38 13.80
C LEU A 164 -2.39 -4.01 14.61
N ARG A 165 -2.36 -3.78 15.94
CA ARG A 165 -1.39 -4.44 16.83
C ARG A 165 -1.51 -5.97 16.85
N VAL A 166 -2.74 -6.50 16.78
CA VAL A 166 -3.01 -7.95 16.79
C VAL A 166 -2.64 -8.54 15.44
N TRP A 167 -3.01 -7.86 14.35
CA TRP A 167 -2.57 -8.23 13.01
C TRP A 167 -1.04 -8.31 12.90
N GLN A 168 -0.33 -7.31 13.46
CA GLN A 168 1.13 -7.25 13.46
C GLN A 168 1.78 -8.23 14.45
N ALA A 169 1.08 -8.66 15.49
CA ALA A 169 1.57 -9.72 16.38
C ALA A 169 1.51 -11.10 15.70
N GLU A 170 0.43 -11.40 14.96
CA GLU A 170 0.32 -12.63 14.16
C GLU A 170 1.29 -12.60 12.97
N TRP A 171 1.44 -11.44 12.34
CA TRP A 171 2.30 -11.23 11.18
C TRP A 171 3.35 -10.15 11.45
N PRO A 172 4.42 -10.44 12.20
CA PRO A 172 5.45 -9.46 12.50
C PRO A 172 6.11 -8.91 11.23
N PRO A 173 6.20 -7.57 11.09
CA PRO A 173 6.99 -6.97 10.03
C PRO A 173 8.48 -7.04 10.36
N SER A 174 9.27 -7.55 9.41
CA SER A 174 10.73 -7.55 9.49
C SER A 174 11.33 -7.46 8.09
N ILE A 175 12.65 -7.32 7.99
CA ILE A 175 13.32 -7.34 6.68
C ILE A 175 13.23 -8.74 6.06
N GLU A 176 13.34 -9.80 6.86
CA GLU A 176 13.20 -11.19 6.44
C GLU A 176 11.79 -11.47 5.90
N ALA A 177 10.76 -10.96 6.58
CA ALA A 177 9.38 -11.06 6.10
C ALA A 177 9.16 -10.31 4.78
N SER A 178 9.84 -9.18 4.58
CA SER A 178 9.82 -8.45 3.31
C SER A 178 10.51 -9.24 2.20
N VAL A 179 11.70 -9.79 2.45
CA VAL A 179 12.40 -10.65 1.49
C VAL A 179 11.52 -11.83 1.12
N ASP A 180 10.95 -12.53 2.09
CA ASP A 180 10.03 -13.65 1.92
C ASP A 180 8.77 -13.29 1.09
N ALA A 181 8.20 -12.11 1.30
CA ALA A 181 7.12 -11.59 0.46
C ALA A 181 7.58 -11.40 -1.00
N PHE A 182 8.75 -10.80 -1.22
CA PHE A 182 9.33 -10.67 -2.57
C PHE A 182 9.62 -12.03 -3.20
N LYS A 183 10.08 -13.03 -2.43
CA LYS A 183 10.30 -14.40 -2.93
C LYS A 183 9.03 -14.98 -3.55
N ARG A 184 7.91 -14.84 -2.85
CA ARG A 184 6.60 -15.31 -3.34
C ARG A 184 6.03 -14.45 -4.46
N LEU A 185 6.29 -13.14 -4.44
CA LEU A 185 5.84 -12.21 -5.48
C LEU A 185 6.55 -12.47 -6.81
N LEU A 186 7.87 -12.73 -6.77
CA LEU A 186 8.69 -12.99 -7.94
C LEU A 186 8.67 -14.46 -8.39
N GLY A 187 8.21 -15.37 -7.53
CA GLY A 187 8.25 -16.82 -7.79
C GLY A 187 9.63 -17.45 -7.66
N ARG A 188 10.63 -16.69 -7.20
CA ARG A 188 12.01 -17.11 -6.94
C ARG A 188 12.65 -16.25 -5.86
N ALA A 189 13.77 -16.70 -5.30
CA ALA A 189 14.52 -15.87 -4.37
C ALA A 189 15.11 -14.64 -5.07
N PRO A 190 14.94 -13.40 -4.55
CA PRO A 190 15.76 -12.30 -4.99
C PRO A 190 17.22 -12.62 -4.63
N GLY A 191 18.17 -12.15 -5.45
CA GLY A 191 19.60 -12.45 -5.35
C GLY A 191 20.17 -12.22 -3.93
N PRO A 192 21.31 -12.85 -3.58
CA PRO A 192 21.75 -12.95 -2.19
C PRO A 192 21.93 -11.60 -1.48
N THR A 193 21.16 -11.47 -0.40
CA THR A 193 21.30 -10.65 0.83
C THR A 193 21.23 -9.13 0.73
N ALA A 194 20.01 -8.60 0.93
CA ALA A 194 19.79 -7.36 1.67
C ALA A 194 20.01 -7.62 3.18
N SER A 195 21.25 -7.87 3.58
CA SER A 195 21.68 -7.94 4.98
C SER A 195 22.97 -7.15 5.11
N ASN A 196 22.82 -5.86 5.40
CA ASN A 196 23.71 -5.04 6.21
C ASN A 196 23.00 -3.72 6.54
#